data_AF-A0A377C1R2-F1
#
_entry.id   AF-A0A377C1R2-F1
#
_cell.length_a   1.000
_cell.length_b   1.000
_cell.length_c   1.000
_cell.angle_alpha   90.00
_cell.angle_beta   90.00
_cell.angle_gamma   90.00
#
_symmetry.space_group_name_H-M   'P 1'
#
loop_
_entity.id
_entity.type
_entity.pdbx_description
1 polymer ?
#
loop_
_entity_poly.entity_id
_entity_poly.type
_entity_poly.pdbx_seq_one_letter_code
_entity_poly.pdbx_strand_id
1 'polypeptide(L)'
;MSRREVLDSTADYPQQPGVVLIKVPKTLALLEQQLRALRKVVTSDTRIIAGAKARDIHTSTLELFEKVLGPTTTTLAWKKARLINCTFNEPQLADAPQTVSWKLEGTDWTIHNHANVFSRTGLDIGARFFMQHLPENLEGEIVDLGCGNGVIGLTLLDKTRRRKWCLSMNHRWRLLPAV
;
A
#
# COMPACT_ATOMS: atom_id res chain seq x y z
N MET A 1 -2.55 -3.84 31.76
CA MET A 1 -2.28 -4.66 30.56
C MET A 1 -2.76 -3.87 29.35
N SER A 2 -1.86 -3.35 28.49
CA SER A 2 -2.34 -2.63 27.29
C SER A 2 -2.86 -3.62 26.26
N ARG A 3 -4.05 -3.32 25.72
CA ARG A 3 -4.69 -4.12 24.67
C ARG A 3 -3.88 -3.97 23.39
N ARG A 4 -3.42 -5.08 22.80
CA ARG A 4 -2.82 -5.07 21.47
C ARG A 4 -3.95 -5.14 20.45
N GLU A 5 -4.03 -4.13 19.61
CA GLU A 5 -5.00 -4.04 18.51
C GLU A 5 -4.23 -4.13 17.18
N VAL A 6 -4.77 -4.90 16.23
CA VAL A 6 -4.21 -5.02 14.89
C VAL A 6 -5.02 -4.13 13.97
N LEU A 7 -4.39 -3.07 13.46
CA LEU A 7 -4.99 -2.11 12.54
C LEU A 7 -4.48 -2.34 11.12
N ASP A 8 -5.33 -2.11 10.12
CA ASP A 8 -4.89 -2.06 8.73
C ASP A 8 -4.15 -0.75 8.43
N SER A 9 -3.41 -0.68 7.31
CA SER A 9 -2.57 0.50 6.99
C SER A 9 -3.36 1.75 6.59
N THR A 10 -4.69 1.63 6.45
CA THR A 10 -5.60 2.71 6.06
C THR A 10 -6.55 3.14 7.18
N ALA A 11 -6.54 2.42 8.30
CA ALA A 11 -7.27 2.77 9.51
C ALA A 11 -6.65 4.01 10.17
N ASP A 12 -7.44 4.68 10.99
CA ASP A 12 -6.96 5.79 11.80
C ASP A 12 -5.97 5.30 12.86
N TYR A 13 -4.85 6.00 12.97
CA TYR A 13 -3.82 5.66 13.95
C TYR A 13 -4.13 6.28 15.32
N PRO A 14 -3.69 5.63 16.42
CA PRO A 14 -3.80 6.21 17.75
C PRO A 14 -3.10 7.57 17.85
N GLN A 15 -3.74 8.52 18.54
CA GLN A 15 -3.23 9.88 18.72
C GLN A 15 -2.02 9.92 19.67
N GLN A 16 -1.05 10.78 19.34
CA GLN A 16 0.13 11.10 20.16
C GLN A 16 0.85 9.86 20.71
N PRO A 17 1.28 8.92 19.85
CA PRO A 17 1.98 7.72 20.30
C PRO A 17 3.32 8.11 20.94
N GLY A 18 3.67 7.50 22.07
CA GLY A 18 5.00 7.72 22.67
C GLY A 18 6.14 7.12 21.84
N VAL A 19 5.88 6.01 21.14
CA VAL A 19 6.88 5.30 20.33
C VAL A 19 6.23 4.76 19.05
N VAL A 20 6.93 4.90 17.93
CA VAL A 20 6.57 4.34 16.63
C VAL A 20 7.72 3.49 16.12
N LEU A 21 7.46 2.20 15.88
CA LEU A 21 8.41 1.27 15.28
C LEU A 21 7.96 0.89 13.86
N ILE A 22 8.80 1.19 12.87
CA ILE A 22 8.50 0.94 11.46
C ILE A 22 9.43 -0.14 10.93
N LYS A 23 8.87 -1.23 10.42
CA LYS A 23 9.62 -2.10 9.51
C LYS A 23 9.51 -1.49 8.13
N VAL A 24 10.61 -1.00 7.56
CA VAL A 24 10.58 -0.34 6.24
C VAL A 24 9.95 -1.29 5.21
N PRO A 25 8.85 -0.91 4.56
CA PRO A 25 8.19 -1.77 3.59
C PRO A 25 9.03 -1.88 2.31
N LYS A 26 8.74 -2.90 1.50
CA LYS A 26 9.47 -3.14 0.24
C LYS A 26 9.26 -2.03 -0.80
N THR A 27 8.16 -1.29 -0.71
CA THR A 27 7.78 -0.26 -1.69
C THR A 27 7.78 1.12 -1.05
N LEU A 28 8.41 2.10 -1.69
CA LEU A 28 8.40 3.49 -1.24
C LEU A 28 6.98 4.09 -1.19
N ALA A 29 6.09 3.69 -2.10
CA ALA A 29 4.71 4.18 -2.10
C ALA A 29 3.98 3.83 -0.79
N LEU A 30 4.09 2.59 -0.31
CA LEU A 30 3.51 2.19 0.98
C LEU A 30 4.15 2.94 2.14
N LEU A 31 5.48 3.11 2.11
CA LEU A 31 6.18 3.90 3.13
C LEU A 31 5.61 5.33 3.17
N GLU A 32 5.49 6.00 2.02
CA GLU A 32 4.97 7.37 1.94
C GLU A 32 3.55 7.46 2.52
N GLN A 33 2.67 6.52 2.16
CA GLN A 33 1.31 6.48 2.69
C GLN A 33 1.30 6.32 4.21
N GLN A 34 2.13 5.43 4.76
CA GLN A 34 2.23 5.19 6.19
C GLN A 34 2.82 6.40 6.93
N LEU A 35 3.85 7.05 6.38
CA LEU A 35 4.43 8.25 6.98
C LEU A 35 3.44 9.43 6.96
N ARG A 36 2.65 9.59 5.88
CA ARG A 36 1.58 10.60 5.81
C ARG A 36 0.46 10.32 6.81
N ALA A 37 0.13 9.06 7.06
CA ALA A 37 -0.82 8.69 8.10
C ALA A 37 -0.25 8.99 9.50
N LEU A 38 1.01 8.63 9.76
CA LEU A 38 1.70 8.93 11.01
C LEU A 38 1.80 10.43 11.28
N ARG A 39 2.09 11.25 10.24
CA ARG A 39 2.17 12.71 10.34
C ARG A 39 0.96 13.33 11.06
N LYS A 40 -0.23 12.73 10.91
CA LYS A 40 -1.48 13.25 11.52
C LYS A 40 -1.57 13.02 13.02
N VAL A 41 -0.74 12.15 13.59
CA VAL A 41 -0.89 11.66 14.97
C VAL A 41 0.38 11.80 15.81
N VAL A 42 1.55 11.88 15.19
CA VAL A 42 2.83 12.00 15.89
C VAL A 42 3.09 13.44 16.33
N THR A 43 3.91 13.58 17.36
CA THR A 43 4.38 14.85 17.93
C THR A 43 5.90 14.89 17.94
N SER A 44 6.49 16.04 18.29
CA SER A 44 7.95 16.15 18.51
C SER A 44 8.47 15.23 19.61
N ASP A 45 7.60 14.82 20.55
CA ASP A 45 7.93 13.91 21.65
C ASP A 45 7.86 12.44 21.25
N THR A 46 7.29 12.14 20.07
CA THR A 46 7.17 10.77 19.57
C THR A 46 8.54 10.22 19.19
N ARG A 47 8.93 9.08 19.76
CA ARG A 47 10.14 8.39 19.33
C ARG A 47 9.88 7.53 18.09
N ILE A 48 10.36 7.98 16.92
CA ILE A 48 10.17 7.28 15.64
C ILE A 48 11.44 6.53 15.25
N ILE A 49 11.35 5.21 15.15
CA ILE A 49 12.45 4.33 14.75
C ILE A 49 12.00 3.45 13.59
N ALA A 50 12.72 3.48 12.48
CA ALA A 50 12.53 2.57 11.37
C ALA A 50 13.71 1.59 11.23
N GLY A 51 13.43 0.35 10.84
CA GLY A 51 14.44 -0.69 10.66
C GLY A 51 14.25 -1.47 9.36
N ALA A 52 15.35 -1.74 8.67
CA ALA A 52 15.41 -2.59 7.49
C ALA A 52 16.76 -3.31 7.39
N LYS A 53 16.93 -4.18 6.39
CA LYS A 53 18.27 -4.63 6.02
C LYS A 53 19.06 -3.43 5.52
N ALA A 54 20.34 -3.35 5.85
CA ALA A 54 21.17 -2.19 5.51
C ALA A 54 21.19 -1.88 4.01
N ARG A 55 21.08 -2.91 3.16
CA ARG A 55 20.99 -2.77 1.69
C ARG A 55 19.64 -2.26 1.18
N ASP A 56 18.59 -2.35 1.99
CA ASP A 56 17.23 -1.94 1.64
C ASP A 56 16.95 -0.50 2.12
N ILE A 57 17.93 0.16 2.78
CA ILE A 57 17.87 1.58 3.15
C ILE A 57 18.64 2.38 2.10
N HIS A 58 17.89 3.08 1.26
CA HIS A 58 18.41 3.91 0.19
C HIS A 58 18.29 5.40 0.55
N THR A 59 18.99 6.27 -0.17
CA THR A 59 18.87 7.73 -0.02
C THR A 59 17.42 8.19 -0.13
N SER A 60 16.67 7.64 -1.10
CA SER A 60 15.24 7.91 -1.29
C SER A 60 14.36 7.54 -0.09
N THR A 61 14.80 6.59 0.75
CA THR A 61 14.11 6.26 2.00
C THR A 61 14.27 7.40 3.00
N LEU A 62 15.49 7.88 3.20
CA LEU A 62 15.80 8.99 4.11
C LEU A 62 15.15 10.29 3.66
N GLU A 63 15.28 10.63 2.38
CA GLU A 63 14.64 11.80 1.76
C GLU A 63 13.13 11.79 1.97
N LEU A 64 12.49 10.61 1.92
CA LEU A 64 11.05 10.49 2.14
C LEU A 64 10.68 10.72 3.62
N PHE A 65 11.46 10.24 4.58
CA PHE A 65 11.27 10.57 5.99
C PHE A 65 11.44 12.07 6.23
N GLU A 66 12.48 12.67 5.67
CA GLU A 66 12.79 14.10 5.83
C GLU A 66 11.72 14.99 5.20
N LYS A 67 11.21 14.59 4.04
CA LYS A 67 10.11 15.28 3.37
C LYS A 67 8.80 15.21 4.16
N VAL A 68 8.48 14.06 4.76
CA VAL A 68 7.14 13.83 5.34
C VAL A 68 7.07 14.12 6.83
N LEU A 69 8.10 13.77 7.59
CA LEU A 69 8.11 13.82 9.05
C LEU A 69 9.16 14.78 9.60
N GLY A 70 10.40 14.71 9.10
CA GLY A 70 11.49 15.54 9.59
C GLY A 70 12.86 14.87 9.58
N PRO A 71 13.88 15.55 10.12
CA PRO A 71 15.29 15.16 9.98
C PRO A 71 15.56 13.75 10.48
N THR A 72 16.47 13.05 9.80
CA THR A 72 16.83 11.68 10.11
C THR A 72 18.28 11.52 10.56
N THR A 73 18.52 10.54 11.40
CA THR A 73 19.86 10.01 11.69
C THR A 73 19.86 8.50 11.50
N THR A 74 21.01 7.92 11.16
CA THR A 74 21.13 6.47 10.98
C THR A 74 22.12 5.86 11.95
N THR A 75 21.87 4.61 12.33
CA THR A 75 22.81 3.86 13.17
C THR A 75 23.90 3.20 12.32
N LEU A 76 24.96 2.75 12.99
CA LEU A 76 25.87 1.77 12.40
C LEU A 76 25.10 0.50 12.00
N ALA A 77 25.59 -0.16 10.95
CA ALA A 77 25.02 -1.43 10.53
C ALA A 77 25.39 -2.53 11.53
N TRP A 78 24.42 -3.32 11.96
CA TRP A 78 24.62 -4.45 12.86
C TRP A 78 23.89 -5.67 12.33
N LYS A 79 24.59 -6.79 12.16
CA LYS A 79 24.03 -8.04 11.59
C LYS A 79 23.22 -7.82 10.31
N LYS A 80 23.75 -7.00 9.38
CA LYS A 80 23.13 -6.61 8.10
C LYS A 80 21.81 -5.81 8.24
N ALA A 81 21.47 -5.33 9.44
CA ALA A 81 20.37 -4.40 9.68
C ALA A 81 20.90 -3.00 9.98
N ARG A 82 20.10 -1.98 9.69
CA ARG A 82 20.37 -0.59 10.02
C ARG A 82 19.07 0.08 10.47
N LEU A 83 19.18 1.02 11.40
CA LEU A 83 18.05 1.79 11.91
C LEU A 83 18.12 3.24 11.43
N ILE A 84 16.94 3.84 11.29
CA ILE A 84 16.70 5.26 11.02
C ILE A 84 15.96 5.81 12.23
N ASN A 85 16.50 6.84 12.88
CA ASN A 85 15.77 7.62 13.86
C ASN A 85 15.26 8.88 13.17
N CYS A 86 13.99 9.22 13.37
CA CYS A 86 13.38 10.42 12.80
C CYS A 86 12.83 11.29 13.94
N THR A 87 13.09 12.59 13.87
CA THR A 87 12.49 13.57 14.77
C THR A 87 11.40 14.31 13.99
N PHE A 88 10.18 14.30 14.51
CA PHE A 88 9.09 15.02 13.87
C PHE A 88 9.25 16.53 14.06
N ASN A 89 9.29 17.28 12.96
CA ASN A 89 9.32 18.75 12.96
C ASN A 89 8.29 19.37 12.02
N GLU A 90 7.31 18.58 11.59
CA GLU A 90 6.19 19.00 10.74
C GLU A 90 6.62 19.83 9.50
N PRO A 91 7.49 19.31 8.63
CA PRO A 91 7.96 20.05 7.46
C PRO A 91 6.79 20.38 6.52
N GLN A 92 6.85 21.50 5.79
CA GLN A 92 5.78 21.85 4.85
C GLN A 92 5.61 20.74 3.79
N LEU A 93 4.40 20.22 3.67
CA LEU A 93 4.11 19.09 2.78
C LEU A 93 2.77 19.30 2.08
N ALA A 94 2.79 19.25 0.75
CA ALA A 94 1.56 19.26 -0.04
C ALA A 94 0.76 17.97 0.16
N ASP A 95 -0.56 18.11 0.18
CA ASP A 95 -1.47 16.98 0.15
C ASP A 95 -1.27 16.14 -1.12
N ALA A 96 -1.47 14.84 -0.98
CA ALA A 96 -1.37 13.89 -2.08
C ALA A 96 -2.56 12.93 -2.05
N PRO A 97 -3.07 12.51 -3.22
CA PRO A 97 -4.16 11.55 -3.28
C PRO A 97 -3.72 10.19 -2.73
N GLN A 98 -4.65 9.49 -2.06
CA GLN A 98 -4.39 8.16 -1.50
C GLN A 98 -4.25 7.06 -2.58
N THR A 99 -4.72 7.33 -3.79
CA THR A 99 -4.74 6.39 -4.91
C THR A 99 -4.08 6.98 -6.14
N VAL A 100 -3.41 6.12 -6.91
CA VAL A 100 -3.01 6.41 -8.29
C VAL A 100 -4.05 5.80 -9.22
N SER A 101 -4.52 6.59 -10.18
CA SER A 101 -5.61 6.22 -11.07
C SER A 101 -5.16 6.27 -12.53
N TRP A 102 -5.58 5.31 -13.33
CA TRP A 102 -5.31 5.26 -14.77
C TRP A 102 -6.50 4.64 -15.52
N LYS A 103 -6.69 5.04 -16.78
CA LYS A 103 -7.75 4.50 -17.65
C LYS A 103 -7.33 3.13 -18.18
N LEU A 104 -8.23 2.15 -18.09
CA LEU A 104 -7.99 0.83 -18.68
C LEU A 104 -8.27 0.89 -20.18
N GLU A 105 -7.23 0.62 -20.97
CA GLU A 105 -7.30 0.61 -22.44
C GLU A 105 -8.41 -0.32 -22.95
N GLY A 106 -9.17 0.15 -23.96
CA GLY A 106 -10.29 -0.61 -24.53
C GLY A 106 -11.58 -0.59 -23.69
N THR A 107 -11.63 0.17 -22.59
CA THR A 107 -12.81 0.30 -21.74
C THR A 107 -13.05 1.74 -21.29
N ASP A 108 -14.22 2.02 -20.72
CA ASP A 108 -14.50 3.28 -20.02
C ASP A 108 -14.14 3.26 -18.53
N TRP A 109 -13.43 2.22 -18.07
CA TRP A 109 -13.09 2.06 -16.66
C TRP A 109 -11.86 2.85 -16.26
N THR A 110 -11.91 3.42 -15.06
CA THR A 110 -10.75 4.00 -14.38
C THR A 110 -10.38 3.11 -13.19
N ILE A 111 -9.15 2.63 -13.16
CA ILE A 111 -8.65 1.73 -12.11
C ILE A 111 -7.94 2.56 -11.06
N HIS A 112 -8.40 2.44 -9.81
CA HIS A 112 -7.84 3.16 -8.66
C HIS A 112 -6.97 2.22 -7.81
N ASN A 113 -5.74 2.64 -7.52
CA ASN A 113 -4.74 1.78 -6.89
C ASN A 113 -4.16 2.43 -5.63
N HIS A 114 -4.32 1.75 -4.49
CA HIS A 114 -3.64 2.12 -3.26
C HIS A 114 -2.12 1.85 -3.32
N ALA A 115 -1.41 2.35 -2.31
CA ALA A 115 0.05 2.38 -2.27
C ALA A 115 0.76 1.01 -2.37
N ASN A 116 0.16 -0.07 -1.85
CA ASN A 116 0.72 -1.42 -1.84
C ASN A 116 0.03 -2.37 -2.83
N VAL A 117 -0.70 -1.84 -3.81
CA VAL A 117 -1.36 -2.63 -4.86
C VAL A 117 -0.35 -2.99 -5.95
N PHE A 118 -0.35 -4.25 -6.40
CA PHE A 118 0.51 -4.70 -7.48
C PHE A 118 0.21 -3.96 -8.79
N SER A 119 1.26 -3.60 -9.54
CA SER A 119 1.16 -2.82 -10.78
C SER A 119 0.30 -1.56 -10.64
N ARG A 120 0.46 -0.79 -9.54
CA ARG A 120 -0.41 0.36 -9.25
C ARG A 120 -0.37 1.49 -10.28
N THR A 121 0.70 1.62 -11.06
CA THR A 121 0.91 2.72 -12.01
C THR A 121 0.37 2.45 -13.41
N GLY A 122 -0.06 1.22 -13.70
CA GLY A 122 -0.59 0.87 -15.02
C GLY A 122 -0.96 -0.60 -15.13
N LEU A 123 -1.52 -0.99 -16.27
CA LEU A 123 -1.88 -2.37 -16.54
C LEU A 123 -0.62 -3.25 -16.64
N ASP A 124 -0.58 -4.32 -15.83
CA ASP A 124 0.47 -5.32 -15.90
C ASP A 124 0.43 -6.05 -17.26
N ILE A 125 1.59 -6.31 -17.84
CA ILE A 125 1.70 -6.95 -19.16
C ILE A 125 1.17 -8.39 -19.13
N GLY A 126 1.42 -9.11 -18.03
CA GLY A 126 0.91 -10.46 -17.81
C GLY A 126 -0.61 -10.46 -17.67
N ALA A 127 -1.17 -9.53 -16.87
CA ALA A 127 -2.61 -9.36 -16.75
C ALA A 127 -3.26 -9.02 -18.10
N ARG A 128 -2.65 -8.12 -18.88
CA ARG A 128 -3.12 -7.76 -20.23
C ARG A 128 -3.18 -8.98 -21.15
N PHE A 129 -2.12 -9.81 -21.14
CA PHE A 129 -2.08 -11.02 -21.94
C PHE A 129 -3.09 -12.07 -21.45
N PHE A 130 -3.24 -12.22 -20.14
CA PHE A 130 -4.17 -13.17 -19.55
C PHE A 130 -5.64 -12.80 -19.86
N MET A 131 -5.97 -11.51 -19.85
CA MET A 131 -7.31 -11.00 -20.21
C MET A 131 -7.78 -11.45 -21.59
N GLN A 132 -6.86 -11.61 -22.55
CA GLN A 132 -7.16 -12.08 -23.91
C GLN A 132 -7.58 -13.55 -23.96
N HIS A 133 -7.20 -14.34 -22.96
CA HIS A 133 -7.41 -15.79 -22.90
C HIS A 133 -8.37 -16.19 -21.77
N LEU A 134 -9.11 -15.22 -21.22
CA LEU A 134 -10.08 -15.51 -20.17
C LEU A 134 -11.19 -16.42 -20.72
N PRO A 135 -11.51 -17.52 -20.03
CA PRO A 135 -12.55 -18.44 -20.46
C PRO A 135 -13.91 -17.74 -20.48
N GLU A 136 -14.73 -18.13 -21.46
CA GLU A 136 -16.07 -17.63 -21.70
C GLU A 136 -17.10 -18.68 -21.27
N ASN A 137 -18.35 -18.26 -21.05
CA ASN A 137 -19.46 -19.15 -20.65
C ASN A 137 -19.18 -19.97 -19.38
N LEU A 138 -18.48 -19.38 -18.41
CA LEU A 138 -18.23 -20.00 -17.11
C LEU A 138 -19.52 -20.18 -16.31
N GLU A 139 -19.69 -21.36 -15.72
CA GLU A 139 -20.75 -21.69 -14.77
C GLU A 139 -20.21 -21.76 -13.33
N GLY A 140 -21.09 -21.57 -12.35
CA GLY A 140 -20.75 -21.68 -10.93
C GLY A 140 -20.05 -20.44 -10.36
N GLU A 141 -19.27 -20.65 -9.29
CA GLU A 141 -18.54 -19.59 -8.60
C GLU A 141 -17.13 -19.42 -9.17
N ILE A 142 -16.75 -18.17 -9.44
CA ILE A 142 -15.45 -17.81 -9.97
C ILE A 142 -14.65 -17.08 -8.89
N VAL A 143 -13.38 -17.47 -8.74
CA VAL A 143 -12.45 -16.87 -7.77
C VAL A 143 -11.30 -16.19 -8.50
N ASP A 144 -11.09 -14.91 -8.21
CA ASP A 144 -9.90 -14.16 -8.60
C ASP A 144 -8.88 -14.22 -7.44
N LEU A 145 -7.92 -15.16 -7.56
CA LEU A 145 -6.88 -15.41 -6.56
C LEU A 145 -5.70 -14.46 -6.77
N GLY A 146 -5.46 -13.58 -5.79
CA GLY A 146 -4.46 -12.53 -5.89
C GLY A 146 -4.97 -11.31 -6.65
N CYS A 147 -6.24 -10.94 -6.40
CA CYS A 147 -6.96 -10.02 -7.28
C CYS A 147 -6.36 -8.60 -7.42
N GLY A 148 -5.44 -8.19 -6.54
CA GLY A 148 -4.62 -6.99 -6.73
C GLY A 148 -5.47 -5.72 -6.90
N ASN A 149 -5.45 -5.14 -8.10
CA ASN A 149 -6.26 -3.98 -8.47
C ASN A 149 -7.66 -4.33 -9.02
N GLY A 150 -7.97 -5.62 -9.15
CA GLY A 150 -9.27 -6.16 -9.53
C GLY A 150 -9.50 -6.26 -11.04
N VAL A 151 -8.51 -5.93 -11.88
CA VAL A 151 -8.73 -5.84 -13.33
C VAL A 151 -9.19 -7.17 -13.96
N ILE A 152 -8.69 -8.30 -13.47
CA ILE A 152 -9.09 -9.63 -13.94
C ILE A 152 -10.54 -9.94 -13.54
N GLY A 153 -10.87 -9.79 -12.25
CA GLY A 153 -12.23 -9.96 -11.75
C GLY A 153 -13.26 -9.08 -12.47
N LEU A 154 -12.93 -7.80 -12.70
CA LEU A 154 -13.75 -6.84 -13.45
C LEU A 154 -13.95 -7.26 -14.90
N THR A 155 -12.88 -7.63 -15.61
CA THR A 155 -12.96 -8.08 -17.01
C THR A 155 -13.82 -9.33 -17.14
N LEU A 156 -13.64 -10.29 -16.24
CA LEU A 156 -14.50 -11.46 -16.22
C LEU A 156 -15.96 -11.04 -15.95
N LEU A 157 -16.24 -9.98 -15.16
CA LEU A 157 -17.59 -9.66 -14.66
C LEU A 157 -18.43 -9.14 -15.81
N ASP A 158 -17.83 -8.25 -16.57
CA ASP A 158 -18.34 -7.74 -17.83
C ASP A 158 -18.66 -8.88 -18.81
N LYS A 159 -17.80 -9.90 -18.90
CA LYS A 159 -18.02 -11.07 -19.76
C LYS A 159 -19.12 -12.04 -19.30
N THR A 160 -19.40 -12.16 -18.01
CA THR A 160 -20.22 -13.28 -17.47
C THR A 160 -21.49 -12.86 -16.71
N ARG A 161 -21.63 -11.61 -16.25
CA ARG A 161 -22.74 -11.14 -15.39
C ARG A 161 -23.05 -12.07 -14.18
N ARG A 162 -22.02 -12.68 -13.57
CA ARG A 162 -22.16 -13.62 -12.43
C ARG A 162 -21.45 -13.12 -11.16
N ARG A 163 -21.84 -13.70 -10.00
CA ARG A 163 -21.23 -13.44 -8.69
C ARG A 163 -19.80 -13.95 -8.61
N LYS A 164 -18.91 -13.21 -7.93
CA LYS A 164 -17.49 -13.52 -7.84
C LYS A 164 -16.87 -13.23 -6.51
N TRP A 165 -15.82 -14.00 -6.24
CA TRP A 165 -14.99 -13.85 -5.07
C TRP A 165 -13.63 -13.26 -5.45
N CYS A 166 -13.28 -12.11 -4.88
CA CYS A 166 -11.96 -11.49 -5.00
C CYS A 166 -11.17 -11.85 -3.75
N LEU A 167 -10.09 -12.60 -3.89
CA LEU A 167 -9.21 -12.96 -2.79
C LEU A 167 -7.86 -12.25 -2.96
N SER A 168 -7.41 -11.52 -1.94
CA SER A 168 -6.10 -10.87 -1.92
C SER A 168 -5.42 -11.09 -0.57
N MET A 169 -4.10 -11.29 -0.58
CA MET A 169 -3.30 -11.41 0.66
C MET A 169 -3.08 -10.06 1.36
N ASN A 170 -3.39 -8.94 0.70
CA ASN A 170 -3.49 -7.64 1.36
C ASN A 170 -4.85 -7.62 2.10
N HIS A 171 -4.94 -7.09 3.34
CA HIS A 171 -6.05 -7.30 4.32
C HIS A 171 -7.47 -6.82 3.92
N ARG A 172 -7.85 -6.88 2.65
CA ARG A 172 -9.17 -6.54 2.13
C ARG A 172 -9.75 -7.75 1.39
N TRP A 173 -10.52 -8.56 2.10
CA TRP A 173 -11.53 -9.43 1.49
C TRP A 173 -12.72 -8.54 1.11
N ARG A 174 -13.19 -8.61 -0.12
CA ARG A 174 -14.45 -7.97 -0.52
C ARG A 174 -15.18 -8.85 -1.51
N LEU A 175 -16.42 -9.17 -1.17
CA LEU A 175 -17.40 -9.57 -2.16
C LEU A 175 -17.61 -8.39 -3.10
N LEU A 176 -17.32 -8.60 -4.39
CA LEU A 176 -17.81 -7.69 -5.41
C LEU A 176 -19.20 -8.22 -5.78
N PRO A 177 -20.29 -7.48 -5.47
CA PRO A 177 -21.61 -7.88 -5.91
C PRO A 177 -21.61 -7.95 -7.44
N ALA A 178 -22.32 -8.93 -7.99
CA ALA A 178 -22.65 -8.90 -9.41
C ALA A 178 -23.49 -7.65 -9.65
N VAL A 179 -23.06 -6.81 -10.60
CA VAL A 179 -23.84 -5.66 -11.06
C VAL A 179 -25.01 -6.17 -11.90
#